data_AF-A0A535EWX1-F1
#
_entry.id   AF-A0A535EWX1-F1
#
_cell.length_a   1.000
_cell.length_b   1.000
_cell.length_c   1.000
_cell.angle_alpha   90.00
_cell.angle_beta   90.00
_cell.angle_gamma   90.00
#
_symmetry.space_group_name_H-M   'P 1'
#
loop_
_entity.id
_entity.type
_entity.pdbx_description
1 polymer ?
#
loop_
_entity_poly.entity_id
_entity_poly.type
_entity_poly.pdbx_seq_one_letter_code
_entity_poly.pdbx_strand_id
1 'polypeptide(L)'
;GFWPAHAEGDDVVLENGVRFPMLRQQVDHGDDRPNLSLADFVAPAGDHVGAFAVTAGLGADELAARFEAEHDDYRAIIAKALADRLAEAFAEHLHAVARREWYARGERLSNEDLIAERYRGIRPAFGYPACPDHTDKRPLFDLLGAERLGIELTESFAMTPAASVSGIYLGHPESRYFTVGKMLAAAQPGVRAAGGLRPAPYALRSRSSPLAGTIWSQRTTSSATSRSAWRTRISIWSVRRRWATSAQSCRKGKTTGRTRLAT
;
A
#
# COMPACT_ATOMS: atom_id res chain seq x y z
N GLY A 1 7.84 11.25 6.62
CA GLY A 1 8.98 12.11 6.22
C GLY A 1 9.16 12.08 4.72
N PHE A 2 10.10 12.88 4.19
CA PHE A 2 10.53 12.87 2.79
C PHE A 2 12.05 12.81 2.75
N TRP A 3 12.59 12.02 1.82
CA TRP A 3 14.03 11.84 1.65
C TRP A 3 14.37 11.97 0.17
N PRO A 4 15.50 12.63 -0.15
CA PRO A 4 16.11 12.49 -1.46
C PRO A 4 16.35 11.01 -1.78
N ALA A 5 16.02 10.61 -2.99
CA ALA A 5 16.02 9.23 -3.42
C ALA A 5 16.31 9.10 -4.92
N HIS A 6 16.75 7.91 -5.31
CA HIS A 6 16.90 7.54 -6.71
C HIS A 6 16.61 6.07 -6.92
N ALA A 7 16.27 5.71 -8.15
CA ALA A 7 16.19 4.32 -8.56
C ALA A 7 17.58 3.78 -8.94
N GLU A 8 17.93 2.60 -8.42
CA GLU A 8 19.12 1.84 -8.82
C GLU A 8 18.67 0.44 -9.25
N GLY A 9 18.45 0.26 -10.55
CA GLY A 9 17.84 -0.95 -11.09
C GLY A 9 16.40 -1.10 -10.61
N ASP A 10 16.13 -2.13 -9.80
CA ASP A 10 14.82 -2.42 -9.23
C ASP A 10 14.70 -1.96 -7.77
N ASP A 11 15.68 -1.21 -7.27
CA ASP A 11 15.70 -0.74 -5.89
C ASP A 11 15.43 0.77 -5.82
N VAL A 12 14.71 1.19 -4.79
CA VAL A 12 14.61 2.61 -4.39
C VAL A 12 15.64 2.87 -3.31
N VAL A 13 16.59 3.75 -3.57
CA VAL A 13 17.71 4.06 -2.68
C VAL A 13 17.56 5.49 -2.16
N LEU A 14 17.50 5.63 -0.84
CA LEU A 14 17.52 6.92 -0.17
C LEU A 14 18.97 7.40 0.02
N GLU A 15 19.21 8.71 -0.01
CA GLU A 15 20.57 9.27 0.17
C GLU A 15 21.19 8.94 1.55
N ASN A 16 20.38 8.63 2.56
CA ASN A 16 20.86 8.18 3.86
C ASN A 16 21.26 6.70 3.90
N GLY A 17 21.29 6.01 2.75
CA GLY A 17 21.74 4.62 2.61
C GLY A 17 20.65 3.57 2.79
N VAL A 18 19.42 3.96 3.17
CA VAL A 18 18.30 3.01 3.24
C VAL A 18 17.88 2.59 1.83
N ARG A 19 17.70 1.28 1.62
CA ARG A 19 17.32 0.69 0.34
C ARG A 19 16.02 -0.08 0.50
N PHE A 20 15.07 0.16 -0.40
CA PHE A 20 13.84 -0.60 -0.52
C PHE A 20 13.84 -1.38 -1.85
N PRO A 21 14.02 -2.70 -1.83
CA PRO A 21 13.90 -3.53 -3.02
C PRO A 21 12.47 -3.52 -3.58
N MET A 22 12.30 -3.34 -4.88
CA MET A 22 10.99 -3.35 -5.53
C MET A 22 10.91 -4.47 -6.57
N LEU A 23 10.06 -5.46 -6.32
CA LEU A 23 9.90 -6.56 -7.26
C LEU A 23 9.33 -6.06 -8.60
N ARG A 24 9.90 -6.59 -9.69
CA ARG A 24 9.44 -6.36 -11.05
C ARG A 24 8.52 -7.49 -11.51
N GLN A 25 7.45 -7.15 -12.23
CA GLN A 25 6.60 -8.14 -12.91
C GLN A 25 7.45 -9.03 -13.84
N GLN A 26 7.05 -10.29 -13.99
CA GLN A 26 7.74 -11.26 -14.86
C GLN A 26 6.75 -11.98 -15.78
N VAL A 27 5.68 -11.28 -16.16
CA VAL A 27 4.63 -11.82 -17.00
C VAL A 27 5.01 -11.57 -18.46
N ASP A 28 4.90 -12.61 -19.29
CA ASP A 28 4.87 -12.42 -20.73
C ASP A 28 3.47 -11.95 -21.12
N HIS A 29 3.37 -10.70 -21.56
CA HIS A 29 2.12 -10.10 -21.97
C HIS A 29 1.71 -10.48 -23.40
N GLY A 30 2.60 -11.11 -24.18
CA GLY A 30 2.40 -11.35 -25.62
C GLY A 30 2.35 -10.06 -26.45
N ASP A 31 2.79 -8.94 -25.87
CA ASP A 31 2.87 -7.62 -26.48
C ASP A 31 4.00 -6.79 -25.85
N ASP A 32 4.19 -5.55 -26.33
CA ASP A 32 5.27 -4.65 -25.90
C ASP A 32 5.01 -3.97 -24.55
N ARG A 33 4.03 -4.43 -23.75
CA ARG A 33 3.79 -3.82 -22.43
C ARG A 33 4.97 -4.09 -21.50
N PRO A 34 5.48 -3.04 -20.83
CA PRO A 34 6.59 -3.18 -19.91
C PRO A 34 6.15 -3.91 -18.66
N ASN A 35 7.05 -4.74 -18.12
CA ASN A 35 6.93 -5.31 -16.80
C ASN A 35 7.22 -4.24 -15.74
N LEU A 36 6.23 -3.91 -14.91
CA LEU A 36 6.31 -2.80 -13.95
C LEU A 36 7.08 -3.18 -12.68
N SER A 37 7.84 -2.22 -12.15
CA SER A 37 8.35 -2.18 -10.77
C SER A 37 7.97 -0.83 -10.13
N LEU A 38 7.82 -0.77 -8.81
CA LEU A 38 7.62 0.50 -8.11
C LEU A 38 8.84 1.43 -8.23
N ALA A 39 10.03 0.87 -8.44
CA ALA A 39 11.25 1.65 -8.70
C ALA A 39 11.15 2.46 -10.01
N ASP A 40 10.32 2.04 -10.97
CA ASP A 40 10.08 2.76 -12.22
C ASP A 40 9.41 4.13 -12.01
N PHE A 41 8.89 4.39 -10.81
CA PHE A 41 8.26 5.67 -10.45
C PHE A 41 9.19 6.58 -9.63
N VAL A 42 10.48 6.28 -9.60
CA VAL A 42 11.53 7.11 -8.99
C VAL A 42 12.61 7.36 -10.03
N ALA A 43 13.00 8.62 -10.23
CA ALA A 43 14.02 8.94 -11.22
C ALA A 43 15.40 8.36 -10.83
N PRO A 44 16.28 8.04 -11.81
CA PRO A 44 17.63 7.54 -11.52
C PRO A 44 18.55 8.54 -10.78
N ALA A 45 18.16 9.81 -10.69
CA ALA A 45 18.84 10.84 -9.90
C ALA A 45 17.89 12.01 -9.60
N GLY A 46 18.10 12.69 -8.47
CA GLY A 46 17.43 13.95 -8.13
C GLY A 46 15.94 13.83 -7.80
N ASP A 47 15.44 12.64 -7.45
CA ASP A 47 14.06 12.44 -7.02
C ASP A 47 13.95 12.39 -5.49
N HIS A 48 12.73 12.20 -5.00
CA HIS A 48 12.44 12.04 -3.58
C HIS A 48 11.42 10.93 -3.37
N VAL A 49 11.47 10.30 -2.19
CA VAL A 49 10.46 9.34 -1.72
C VAL A 49 10.00 9.75 -0.33
N GLY A 50 8.69 9.68 -0.12
CA GLY A 50 8.12 9.87 1.22
C GLY A 50 7.87 8.55 1.92
N ALA A 51 7.69 8.59 3.24
CA ALA A 51 7.31 7.42 4.02
C ALA A 51 6.48 7.80 5.24
N PHE A 52 5.62 6.88 5.69
CA PHE A 52 4.71 7.08 6.80
C PHE A 52 4.44 5.80 7.59
N ALA A 53 4.11 5.97 8.87
CA ALA A 53 3.50 4.99 9.73
C ALA A 53 2.53 5.74 10.66
N VAL A 54 1.29 5.26 10.77
CA VAL A 54 0.23 5.85 11.59
C VAL A 54 -0.50 4.76 12.35
N THR A 55 -1.05 5.10 13.52
CA THR A 55 -1.90 4.20 14.30
C THR A 55 -3.06 4.97 14.92
N ALA A 56 -4.20 4.30 15.03
CA ALA A 56 -5.32 4.69 15.88
C ALA A 56 -5.69 3.57 16.87
N GLY A 57 -4.79 2.60 17.06
CA GLY A 57 -5.04 1.39 17.83
C GLY A 57 -4.49 1.41 19.26
N LEU A 58 -3.73 2.42 19.66
CA LEU A 58 -3.23 2.52 21.04
C LEU A 58 -4.42 2.61 22.01
N GLY A 59 -4.51 1.67 22.96
CA GLY A 59 -5.64 1.59 23.89
C GLY A 59 -6.88 0.86 23.34
N ALA A 60 -6.89 0.49 22.04
CA ALA A 60 -8.08 -0.09 21.41
C ALA A 60 -8.32 -1.54 21.86
N ASP A 61 -7.25 -2.32 22.03
CA ASP A 61 -7.35 -3.71 22.49
C ASP A 61 -7.71 -3.75 23.98
N GLU A 62 -7.19 -2.84 24.80
CA GLU A 62 -7.55 -2.70 26.21
C GLU A 62 -9.02 -2.27 26.37
N LEU A 63 -9.48 -1.32 25.54
CA LEU A 63 -10.87 -0.88 25.51
C LEU A 63 -11.81 -2.03 25.14
N ALA A 64 -11.46 -2.81 24.11
CA ALA A 64 -12.25 -3.95 23.69
C ALA A 64 -12.27 -5.07 24.74
N ALA A 65 -11.11 -5.39 25.34
CA ALA A 65 -11.02 -6.38 26.41
C ALA A 65 -11.88 -6.00 27.63
N ARG A 66 -11.96 -4.70 27.97
CA ARG A 66 -12.87 -4.22 29.01
C ARG A 66 -14.34 -4.49 28.66
N PHE A 67 -14.77 -4.19 27.44
CA PHE A 67 -16.14 -4.49 27.01
C PHE A 67 -16.43 -5.98 26.97
N GLU A 68 -15.47 -6.81 26.55
CA GLU A 68 -15.60 -8.28 26.57
C GLU A 68 -15.77 -8.80 28.01
N ALA A 69 -15.03 -8.25 28.98
CA ALA A 69 -15.16 -8.59 30.40
C ALA A 69 -16.53 -8.17 30.99
N GLU A 70 -17.15 -7.13 30.45
CA GLU A 70 -18.50 -6.67 30.79
C GLU A 70 -19.60 -7.45 30.02
N HIS A 71 -19.24 -8.47 29.23
CA HIS A 71 -20.12 -9.22 28.33
C HIS A 71 -20.81 -8.35 27.26
N ASP A 72 -20.20 -7.23 26.87
CA ASP A 72 -20.63 -6.34 25.80
C ASP A 72 -19.80 -6.56 24.53
N ASP A 73 -19.99 -7.73 23.89
CA ASP A 73 -19.31 -8.09 22.65
C ASP A 73 -19.55 -7.06 21.52
N TYR A 74 -20.72 -6.41 21.53
CA TYR A 74 -21.06 -5.41 20.52
C TYR A 74 -20.13 -4.20 20.62
N ARG A 75 -19.98 -3.61 21.79
CA ARG A 75 -19.07 -2.45 21.98
C ARG A 75 -17.61 -2.83 21.76
N ALA A 76 -17.20 -4.05 22.11
CA ALA A 76 -15.86 -4.56 21.82
C ALA A 76 -15.58 -4.58 20.31
N ILE A 77 -16.52 -5.12 19.52
CA ILE A 77 -16.43 -5.16 18.05
C ILE A 77 -16.43 -3.75 17.47
N ILE A 78 -17.32 -2.87 17.95
CA ILE A 78 -17.40 -1.48 17.47
C ILE A 78 -16.12 -0.71 17.78
N ALA A 79 -15.52 -0.88 18.96
CA ALA A 79 -14.25 -0.24 19.32
C ALA A 79 -13.12 -0.63 18.36
N LYS A 80 -12.93 -1.93 18.13
CA LYS A 80 -11.93 -2.45 17.18
C LYS A 80 -12.21 -1.96 15.75
N ALA A 81 -13.47 -1.96 15.32
CA ALA A 81 -13.85 -1.48 13.99
C ALA A 81 -13.59 0.02 13.81
N LEU A 82 -13.92 0.85 14.81
CA LEU A 82 -13.66 2.28 14.77
C LEU A 82 -12.16 2.58 14.72
N ALA A 83 -11.34 1.90 15.52
CA ALA A 83 -9.89 2.05 15.48
C ALA A 83 -9.32 1.76 14.08
N ASP A 84 -9.75 0.67 13.46
CA ASP A 84 -9.35 0.29 12.11
C ASP A 84 -9.79 1.34 11.05
N ARG A 85 -11.01 1.87 11.16
CA ARG A 85 -11.47 2.94 10.25
C ARG A 85 -10.72 4.26 10.47
N LEU A 86 -10.38 4.60 11.72
CA LEU A 86 -9.61 5.80 12.05
C LEU A 86 -8.17 5.71 11.55
N ALA A 87 -7.53 4.54 11.64
CA ALA A 87 -6.18 4.32 11.13
C ALA A 87 -6.10 4.55 9.60
N GLU A 88 -7.06 4.02 8.85
CA GLU A 88 -7.18 4.24 7.40
C GLU A 88 -7.48 5.70 7.05
N ALA A 89 -8.39 6.34 7.80
CA ALA A 89 -8.70 7.75 7.63
C ALA A 89 -7.47 8.64 7.91
N PHE A 90 -6.66 8.29 8.92
CA PHE A 90 -5.42 9.00 9.22
C PHE A 90 -4.39 8.81 8.10
N ALA A 91 -4.26 7.60 7.54
CA ALA A 91 -3.38 7.36 6.40
C ALA A 91 -3.78 8.18 5.17
N GLU A 92 -5.08 8.27 4.85
CA GLU A 92 -5.60 9.10 3.76
C GLU A 92 -5.38 10.59 4.01
N HIS A 93 -5.67 11.06 5.23
CA HIS A 93 -5.45 12.45 5.62
C HIS A 93 -3.98 12.84 5.53
N LEU A 94 -3.09 12.02 6.09
CA LEU A 94 -1.64 12.28 6.05
C LEU A 94 -1.12 12.23 4.62
N HIS A 95 -1.64 11.34 3.77
CA HIS A 95 -1.32 11.35 2.35
C HIS A 95 -1.76 12.65 1.67
N ALA A 96 -2.98 13.13 1.95
CA ALA A 96 -3.45 14.41 1.40
C ALA A 96 -2.58 15.60 1.84
N VAL A 97 -2.13 15.62 3.10
CA VAL A 97 -1.16 16.62 3.59
C VAL A 97 0.15 16.48 2.83
N ALA A 98 0.71 15.27 2.74
CA ALA A 98 1.97 15.02 2.03
C ALA A 98 1.92 15.48 0.56
N ARG A 99 0.82 15.18 -0.15
CA ARG A 99 0.60 15.64 -1.53
C ARG A 99 0.64 17.16 -1.66
N ARG A 100 -0.09 17.86 -0.79
CA ARG A 100 -0.20 19.32 -0.82
C ARG A 100 1.13 20.00 -0.54
N GLU A 101 1.92 19.45 0.38
CA GLU A 101 3.23 20.02 0.74
C GLU A 101 4.32 19.69 -0.28
N TRP A 102 4.25 18.51 -0.92
CA TRP A 102 5.33 17.99 -1.75
C TRP A 102 5.10 18.15 -3.27
N TYR A 103 4.23 17.36 -3.90
CA TYR A 103 4.19 17.21 -5.38
C TYR A 103 2.85 17.58 -6.05
N ALA A 104 1.83 17.96 -5.28
CA ALA A 104 0.51 18.38 -5.76
C ALA A 104 0.07 19.68 -5.07
N ARG A 105 0.94 20.69 -5.09
CA ARG A 105 0.67 22.01 -4.51
C ARG A 105 -0.57 22.63 -5.15
N GLY A 106 -1.51 23.09 -4.33
CA GLY A 106 -2.76 23.69 -4.77
C GLY A 106 -3.89 22.71 -5.09
N GLU A 107 -3.71 21.40 -4.82
CA GLU A 107 -4.76 20.39 -4.97
C GLU A 107 -6.00 20.73 -4.12
N ARG A 108 -7.18 20.72 -4.76
CA ARG A 108 -8.50 20.91 -4.14
C ARG A 108 -9.44 19.79 -4.58
N LEU A 109 -9.42 18.68 -3.84
CA LEU A 109 -10.28 17.51 -4.08
C LEU A 109 -11.40 17.46 -3.05
N SER A 110 -12.58 17.00 -3.49
CA SER A 110 -13.65 16.63 -2.56
C SER A 110 -13.32 15.32 -1.85
N ASN A 111 -14.06 14.97 -0.80
CA ASN A 111 -13.90 13.68 -0.13
C ASN A 111 -14.24 12.52 -1.08
N GLU A 112 -15.22 12.68 -1.96
CA GLU A 112 -15.56 11.69 -3.00
C GLU A 112 -14.41 11.47 -3.98
N ASP A 113 -13.69 12.54 -4.35
CA ASP A 113 -12.52 12.44 -5.21
C ASP A 113 -11.36 11.72 -4.52
N LEU A 114 -11.15 11.95 -3.21
CA LEU A 114 -10.16 11.23 -2.40
C LEU A 114 -10.48 9.73 -2.34
N ILE A 115 -11.74 9.38 -2.03
CA ILE A 115 -12.20 7.98 -1.99
C ILE A 115 -12.07 7.31 -3.37
N ALA A 116 -12.28 8.06 -4.44
CA ALA A 116 -12.12 7.59 -5.81
C ALA A 116 -10.66 7.59 -6.30
N GLU A 117 -9.70 7.92 -5.42
CA GLU A 117 -8.26 8.00 -5.70
C GLU A 117 -7.92 8.88 -6.92
N ARG A 118 -8.66 10.00 -7.10
CA ARG A 118 -8.48 10.92 -8.23
C ARG A 118 -7.32 11.91 -8.05
N TYR A 119 -6.46 11.66 -7.07
CA TYR A 119 -5.23 12.42 -6.84
C TYR A 119 -4.06 11.86 -7.65
N ARG A 120 -3.04 12.68 -7.83
CA ARG A 120 -1.71 12.24 -8.31
C ARG A 120 -0.99 11.47 -7.21
N GLY A 121 -0.20 10.46 -7.59
CA GLY A 121 0.68 9.73 -6.67
C GLY A 121 0.01 8.54 -5.99
N ILE A 122 0.83 7.65 -5.42
CA ILE A 122 0.39 6.45 -4.69
C ILE A 122 1.11 6.30 -3.35
N ARG A 123 0.54 5.47 -2.46
CA ARG A 123 1.07 5.21 -1.12
C ARG A 123 1.27 3.70 -0.80
N PRO A 124 2.04 2.95 -1.61
CA PRO A 124 2.14 1.51 -1.46
C PRO A 124 2.65 1.09 -0.08
N ALA A 125 1.98 0.07 0.47
CA ALA A 125 2.30 -0.52 1.76
C ALA A 125 2.93 -1.90 1.55
N PHE A 126 4.06 -2.16 2.20
CA PHE A 126 4.74 -3.45 2.12
C PHE A 126 3.83 -4.59 2.59
N GLY A 127 3.79 -5.69 1.84
CA GLY A 127 2.83 -6.79 1.95
C GLY A 127 1.61 -6.70 1.02
N TYR A 128 1.46 -5.61 0.27
CA TYR A 128 0.41 -5.47 -0.75
C TYR A 128 0.89 -5.96 -2.12
N PRO A 129 -0.02 -6.22 -3.08
CA PRO A 129 0.35 -6.84 -4.37
C PRO A 129 1.46 -6.16 -5.17
N ALA A 130 1.68 -4.85 -5.01
CA ALA A 130 2.74 -4.09 -5.69
C ALA A 130 4.13 -4.25 -5.02
N CYS A 131 4.17 -4.60 -3.73
CA CYS A 131 5.38 -4.83 -2.94
C CYS A 131 5.07 -5.91 -1.88
N PRO A 132 4.94 -7.18 -2.28
CA PRO A 132 4.38 -8.23 -1.43
C PRO A 132 5.31 -8.70 -0.31
N ASP A 133 6.59 -8.31 -0.34
CA ASP A 133 7.52 -8.64 0.73
C ASP A 133 7.17 -7.85 1.99
N HIS A 134 7.00 -8.57 3.11
CA HIS A 134 6.68 -7.96 4.39
C HIS A 134 7.94 -7.51 5.15
N THR A 135 9.11 -8.07 4.84
CA THR A 135 10.37 -7.83 5.55
C THR A 135 10.85 -6.39 5.38
N ASP A 136 10.51 -5.74 4.26
CA ASP A 136 10.79 -4.33 3.97
C ASP A 136 10.13 -3.34 4.95
N LYS A 137 9.18 -3.80 5.78
CA LYS A 137 8.68 -2.97 6.89
C LYS A 137 9.74 -2.67 7.93
N ARG A 138 10.77 -3.51 8.11
CA ARG A 138 11.81 -3.24 9.10
C ARG A 138 12.63 -2.00 8.78
N PRO A 139 13.30 -1.90 7.61
CA PRO A 139 14.02 -0.67 7.27
C PRO A 139 13.09 0.56 7.25
N LEU A 140 11.81 0.40 6.89
CA LEU A 140 10.81 1.47 6.98
C LEU A 140 10.58 1.94 8.43
N PHE A 141 10.42 1.01 9.36
CA PHE A 141 10.19 1.31 10.77
C PHE A 141 11.41 1.95 11.43
N ASP A 142 12.61 1.45 11.10
CA ASP A 142 13.86 2.00 11.58
C ASP A 142 14.06 3.44 11.06
N LEU A 143 13.79 3.67 9.77
CA LEU A 143 13.83 5.00 9.14
C LEU A 143 12.90 6.00 9.82
N LEU A 144 11.68 5.58 10.16
CA LEU A 144 10.67 6.43 10.77
C LEU A 144 10.81 6.52 12.30
N GLY A 145 11.53 5.59 12.92
CA GLY A 145 11.48 5.35 14.36
C GLY A 145 10.07 5.08 14.86
N ALA A 146 9.29 4.28 14.12
CA ALA A 146 7.87 4.04 14.37
C ALA A 146 7.58 3.42 15.73
N GLU A 147 8.52 2.65 16.28
CA GLU A 147 8.40 2.04 17.62
C GLU A 147 8.32 3.09 18.73
N ARG A 148 8.96 4.26 18.56
CA ARG A 148 8.83 5.38 19.50
C ARG A 148 7.42 5.98 19.52
N LEU A 149 6.61 5.70 18.50
CA LEU A 149 5.21 6.10 18.39
C LEU A 149 4.25 4.99 18.88
N GLY A 150 4.80 3.91 19.46
CA GLY A 150 4.03 2.77 19.94
C GLY A 150 3.55 1.84 18.82
N ILE A 151 4.19 1.86 17.65
CA ILE A 151 3.89 0.95 16.55
C ILE A 151 5.06 -0.02 16.39
N GLU A 152 4.84 -1.30 16.67
CA GLU A 152 5.88 -2.35 16.61
C GLU A 152 5.58 -3.35 15.49
N LEU A 153 6.58 -4.17 15.14
CA LEU A 153 6.42 -5.30 14.25
C LEU A 153 6.52 -6.61 15.02
N THR A 154 5.59 -7.52 14.74
CA THR A 154 5.71 -8.92 15.19
C THR A 154 6.84 -9.63 14.43
N GLU A 155 7.20 -10.84 14.87
CA GLU A 155 8.14 -11.72 14.15
C GLU A 155 7.73 -11.99 12.70
N SER A 156 6.43 -11.93 12.41
CA SER A 156 5.85 -12.10 11.07
C SER A 156 5.66 -10.78 10.31
N PHE A 157 6.22 -9.68 10.82
CA PHE A 157 6.11 -8.33 10.26
C PHE A 157 4.65 -7.84 10.12
N ALA A 158 3.76 -8.28 11.01
CA ALA A 158 2.48 -7.64 11.23
C ALA A 158 2.67 -6.43 12.16
N MET A 159 1.88 -5.37 11.96
CA MET A 159 1.95 -4.20 12.83
C MET A 159 1.10 -4.39 14.07
N THR A 160 1.63 -3.97 15.22
CA THR A 160 0.91 -3.85 16.48
C THR A 160 1.00 -2.41 16.97
N PRO A 161 -0.12 -1.74 17.32
CA PRO A 161 -1.51 -2.25 17.30
C PRO A 161 -2.02 -2.62 15.90
N ALA A 162 -3.03 -3.48 15.84
CA ALA A 162 -3.58 -3.96 14.56
C ALA A 162 -4.17 -2.83 13.69
N ALA A 163 -4.72 -1.79 14.32
CA ALA A 163 -5.21 -0.58 13.66
C ALA A 163 -4.06 0.39 13.35
N SER A 164 -3.13 -0.06 12.51
CA SER A 164 -1.97 0.71 12.05
C SER A 164 -1.78 0.56 10.53
N VAL A 165 -1.26 1.61 9.90
CA VAL A 165 -0.99 1.65 8.45
C VAL A 165 0.39 2.25 8.22
N SER A 166 1.18 1.64 7.34
CA SER A 166 2.52 2.14 6.99
C SER A 166 2.81 1.93 5.50
N GLY A 167 3.63 2.79 4.92
CA GLY A 167 4.07 2.63 3.54
C GLY A 167 5.00 3.75 3.08
N ILE A 168 5.28 3.76 1.79
CA ILE A 168 6.04 4.82 1.11
C ILE A 168 5.10 5.68 0.26
N TYR A 169 5.51 6.90 -0.06
CA TYR A 169 4.82 7.81 -0.98
C TYR A 169 5.63 7.96 -2.26
N LEU A 170 4.97 7.73 -3.40
CA LEU A 170 5.55 7.93 -4.72
C LEU A 170 4.77 9.04 -5.43
N GLY A 171 5.47 10.14 -5.75
CA GLY A 171 4.87 11.35 -6.33
C GLY A 171 4.80 11.37 -7.85
N HIS A 172 5.26 10.35 -8.54
CA HIS A 172 5.29 10.33 -10.00
C HIS A 172 3.86 10.40 -10.58
N PRO A 173 3.59 11.25 -11.60
CA PRO A 173 2.23 11.45 -12.14
C PRO A 173 1.63 10.19 -12.77
N GLU A 174 2.47 9.27 -13.26
CA GLU A 174 2.03 8.01 -13.85
C GLU A 174 2.10 6.81 -12.89
N SER A 175 2.43 7.07 -11.61
CA SER A 175 2.44 6.02 -10.60
C SER A 175 1.05 5.47 -10.39
N ARG A 176 0.97 4.14 -10.26
CA ARG A 176 -0.28 3.39 -10.18
C ARG A 176 -0.06 2.07 -9.48
N TYR A 177 -1.08 1.56 -8.80
CA TYR A 177 -1.03 0.22 -8.23
C TYR A 177 -1.07 -0.84 -9.34
N PHE A 178 -0.26 -1.88 -9.15
CA PHE A 178 -0.24 -3.08 -9.97
C PHE A 178 0.03 -4.30 -9.07
N THR A 179 -0.13 -5.50 -9.64
CA THR A 179 0.21 -6.74 -8.95
C THR A 179 1.47 -7.31 -9.58
N VAL A 180 2.51 -7.57 -8.79
CA VAL A 180 3.77 -8.17 -9.25
C VAL A 180 3.53 -9.54 -9.89
N GLY A 181 2.65 -10.35 -9.28
CA GLY A 181 2.28 -11.66 -9.80
C GLY A 181 3.24 -12.77 -9.36
N LYS A 182 3.26 -13.87 -10.11
CA LYS A 182 4.16 -15.00 -9.83
C LYS A 182 5.58 -14.63 -10.25
N MET A 183 6.52 -14.82 -9.33
CA MET A 183 7.95 -14.69 -9.61
C MET A 183 8.52 -16.02 -10.11
N LEU A 184 9.38 -15.96 -11.13
CA LEU A 184 10.24 -17.07 -11.53
C LEU A 184 11.26 -17.33 -10.42
N ALA A 185 11.70 -18.58 -10.27
CA ALA A 185 12.52 -19.03 -9.14
C ALA A 185 13.82 -18.21 -8.93
N ALA A 186 14.39 -17.63 -10.00
CA ALA A 186 15.61 -16.83 -9.94
C ALA A 186 15.44 -15.41 -9.38
N ALA A 187 14.21 -14.94 -9.14
CA ALA A 187 13.91 -13.58 -8.69
C ALA A 187 13.19 -13.53 -7.34
N GLN A 188 13.20 -14.65 -6.60
CA GLN A 188 12.67 -14.68 -5.24
C GLN A 188 13.64 -13.98 -4.25
N PRO A 189 13.11 -13.25 -3.25
CA PRO A 189 13.94 -12.67 -2.20
C PRO A 189 14.86 -13.73 -1.56
N GLY A 190 16.17 -13.49 -1.54
CA GLY A 190 17.18 -14.42 -1.00
C GLY A 190 17.89 -15.32 -2.03
N VAL A 191 17.47 -15.35 -3.30
CA VAL A 191 18.19 -16.07 -4.38
C VAL A 191 19.10 -15.10 -5.13
N ARG A 192 20.43 -15.22 -4.99
CA ARG A 192 21.38 -14.51 -5.85
C ARG A 192 21.30 -15.08 -7.26
N ALA A 193 20.76 -14.32 -8.21
CA ALA A 193 20.68 -14.74 -9.61
C ALA A 193 22.09 -14.90 -10.20
N ALA A 194 22.42 -16.13 -10.62
CA ALA A 194 23.49 -16.37 -11.59
C ALA A 194 23.00 -15.89 -12.95
N GLY A 195 23.81 -15.06 -13.62
CA GLY A 195 23.53 -14.33 -14.86
C GLY A 195 22.43 -14.91 -15.75
N GLY A 196 21.26 -14.27 -15.76
CA GLY A 196 20.16 -14.50 -16.69
C GLY A 196 19.54 -13.17 -17.09
N LEU A 197 19.09 -13.06 -18.35
CA LEU A 197 18.55 -11.84 -18.96
C LEU A 197 17.54 -11.14 -18.03
N ARG A 198 17.85 -9.90 -17.63
CA ARG A 198 16.91 -9.04 -16.93
C ARG A 198 15.83 -8.57 -17.93
N PRO A 199 14.53 -8.69 -17.61
CA PRO A 199 13.48 -8.11 -18.44
C PRO A 199 13.69 -6.59 -18.54
N ALA A 200 13.43 -6.02 -19.72
CA ALA A 200 13.74 -4.62 -20.00
C ALA A 200 13.00 -3.68 -19.03
N PRO A 201 13.70 -2.68 -18.45
CA PRO A 201 13.08 -1.71 -17.55
C PRO A 201 12.08 -0.82 -18.30
N TYR A 202 11.13 -0.25 -17.56
CA TYR A 202 10.26 0.80 -18.08
C TYR A 202 11.10 2.05 -18.39
N ALA A 203 11.20 2.44 -19.66
CA ALA A 203 11.87 3.67 -20.03
C ALA A 203 10.95 4.89 -19.73
N LEU A 204 11.21 5.57 -18.62
CA LEU A 204 10.64 6.89 -18.36
C LEU A 204 11.08 7.85 -19.47
N ARG A 205 10.14 8.36 -20.28
CA ARG A 205 10.43 9.46 -21.21
C ARG A 205 10.72 10.71 -20.39
N SER A 206 12.00 11.09 -20.28
CA SER A 206 12.41 12.36 -19.70
C SER A 206 11.82 13.52 -20.50
N ARG A 207 10.72 14.13 -20.03
CA ARG A 207 10.31 15.45 -20.51
C ARG A 207 11.09 16.51 -19.75
N SER A 208 12.35 16.72 -20.13
CA SER A 208 13.00 18.01 -19.94
C SER A 208 12.33 19.00 -20.90
N SER A 209 11.50 19.92 -20.41
CA SER A 209 11.04 21.07 -21.21
C SER A 209 11.60 22.34 -20.59
N PRO A 210 12.49 23.07 -21.28
CA PRO A 210 12.74 24.47 -20.97
C PRO A 210 11.66 25.33 -21.65
N LEU A 211 11.24 26.37 -20.93
CA LEU A 211 10.60 27.61 -21.41
C LEU A 211 9.11 27.61 -21.81
N ALA A 212 8.37 28.39 -21.02
CA ALA A 212 7.34 29.37 -21.36
C ALA A 212 6.60 29.30 -22.71
N GLY A 213 5.27 29.29 -22.60
CA GLY A 213 4.36 30.05 -23.45
C GLY A 213 4.16 29.54 -24.87
N THR A 214 2.98 28.96 -25.14
CA THR A 214 2.04 29.43 -26.17
C THR A 214 0.80 28.52 -26.15
N ILE A 215 -0.36 29.16 -26.10
CA ILE A 215 -1.69 28.60 -26.27
C ILE A 215 -1.75 27.82 -27.59
N TRP A 216 -2.08 26.53 -27.55
CA TRP A 216 -2.71 25.84 -28.68
C TRP A 216 -3.81 24.90 -28.17
N SER A 217 -5.04 25.38 -28.33
CA SER A 217 -6.22 24.56 -28.49
C SER A 217 -6.02 23.73 -29.76
N GLN A 218 -6.10 22.40 -29.67
CA GLN A 218 -6.79 21.61 -30.69
C GLN A 218 -7.51 20.42 -30.08
N ARG A 219 -8.79 20.38 -30.46
CA ARG A 219 -9.76 19.32 -30.28
C ARG A 219 -9.33 18.15 -31.15
N THR A 220 -9.17 16.95 -30.58
CA THR A 220 -9.29 15.70 -31.33
C THR A 220 -10.29 14.79 -30.63
N THR A 221 -11.42 14.66 -31.31
CA THR A 221 -12.46 13.65 -31.09
C THR A 221 -12.01 12.27 -31.58
N SER A 222 -12.68 11.25 -31.05
CA SER A 222 -12.64 9.80 -31.36
C SER A 222 -11.71 8.98 -30.45
N SER A 223 -12.11 7.81 -29.93
CA SER A 223 -13.33 7.03 -30.11
C SER A 223 -13.60 6.25 -28.82
N ALA A 224 -14.87 6.22 -28.44
CA ALA A 224 -15.39 5.47 -27.32
C ALA A 224 -15.59 4.01 -27.75
N THR A 225 -14.64 3.13 -27.49
CA THR A 225 -14.91 1.68 -27.36
C THR A 225 -13.79 1.03 -26.54
N SER A 226 -14.16 0.19 -25.56
CA SER A 226 -13.28 -0.51 -24.60
C SER A 226 -12.85 0.28 -23.35
N ARG A 227 -13.79 0.58 -22.45
CA ARG A 227 -13.51 1.01 -21.05
C ARG A 227 -14.35 0.29 -19.98
N SER A 228 -14.89 -0.90 -20.26
CA SER A 228 -15.90 -1.53 -19.40
C SER A 228 -15.51 -2.85 -18.71
N ALA A 229 -14.24 -3.26 -18.68
CA ALA A 229 -13.87 -4.57 -18.10
C ALA A 229 -12.88 -4.57 -16.92
N TRP A 230 -12.32 -3.42 -16.51
CA TRP A 230 -11.34 -3.39 -15.40
C TRP A 230 -11.76 -2.37 -14.34
N ARG A 231 -12.75 -2.77 -13.53
CA ARG A 231 -13.08 -2.14 -12.24
C ARG A 231 -13.09 -3.23 -11.17
N THR A 232 -11.92 -3.82 -10.91
CA THR A 232 -11.74 -4.68 -9.75
C THR A 232 -11.26 -3.82 -8.59
N ARG A 233 -12.22 -3.49 -7.71
CA ARG A 233 -12.08 -2.83 -6.42
C ARG A 233 -10.83 -3.27 -5.66
N ILE A 234 -9.84 -2.39 -5.56
CA ILE A 234 -8.77 -2.46 -4.54
C ILE A 234 -8.92 -1.22 -3.67
N SER A 235 -9.98 -1.19 -2.86
CA SER A 235 -10.05 -0.44 -1.62
C SER A 235 -11.11 -1.10 -0.73
N ILE A 236 -10.87 -1.11 0.59
CA ILE A 236 -11.82 -1.45 1.67
C ILE A 236 -12.13 -2.96 1.93
N TRP A 237 -11.84 -3.90 1.03
CA TRP A 237 -12.33 -5.29 1.19
C TRP A 237 -11.38 -6.35 1.80
N SER A 238 -10.09 -6.05 2.01
CA SER A 238 -9.15 -7.03 2.60
C SER A 238 -9.48 -7.36 4.07
N VAL A 239 -10.05 -6.40 4.82
CA VAL A 239 -10.54 -6.61 6.18
C VAL A 239 -11.67 -7.65 6.20
N ARG A 240 -12.60 -7.62 5.23
CA ARG A 240 -13.77 -8.52 5.20
C ARG A 240 -13.40 -10.02 5.09
N ARG A 241 -12.26 -10.37 4.49
CA ARG A 241 -11.81 -11.77 4.42
C ARG A 241 -11.22 -12.29 5.73
N ARG A 242 -10.63 -11.42 6.56
CA ARG A 242 -10.06 -11.83 7.86
C ARG A 242 -11.16 -12.14 8.89
N TRP A 243 -12.31 -11.46 8.80
CA TRP A 243 -13.44 -11.65 9.71
C TRP A 243 -14.39 -12.80 9.32
N ALA A 244 -14.48 -13.15 8.04
CA ALA A 244 -15.34 -14.26 7.58
C ALA A 244 -14.88 -15.63 8.14
N THR A 245 -13.56 -15.83 8.27
CA THR A 245 -12.98 -17.09 8.74
C THR A 245 -13.17 -17.27 10.26
N SER A 246 -13.09 -16.19 11.05
CA SER A 246 -13.32 -16.25 12.51
C SER A 246 -14.79 -16.43 12.87
N ALA A 247 -15.72 -15.80 12.14
CA ALA A 247 -17.17 -15.98 12.35
C ALA A 247 -17.63 -17.42 12.05
N GLN A 248 -16.98 -18.11 11.11
CA GLN A 248 -17.34 -19.48 10.71
C GLN A 248 -16.79 -20.54 11.68
N SER A 249 -15.66 -20.27 12.34
CA SER A 249 -15.14 -21.06 13.46
C SER A 249 -16.08 -21.01 14.68
N CYS A 250 -16.57 -19.82 15.03
CA CYS A 250 -17.49 -19.63 16.17
C CYS A 250 -18.85 -20.31 15.96
N ARG A 251 -19.30 -20.48 14.70
CA ARG A 251 -20.57 -21.15 14.37
C ARG A 251 -20.50 -22.69 14.41
N LYS A 252 -19.32 -23.29 14.22
CA LYS A 252 -19.15 -24.76 14.23
C LYS A 252 -18.94 -25.35 15.63
N GLY A 253 -18.58 -24.53 16.63
CA GLY A 253 -18.39 -24.97 18.02
C GLY A 253 -19.66 -25.13 18.87
N LYS A 254 -20.84 -24.73 18.37
CA LYS A 254 -22.10 -24.69 19.15
C LYS A 254 -23.13 -25.78 18.82
N THR A 255 -22.84 -26.74 17.93
CA THR A 255 -23.83 -27.76 17.50
C THR A 255 -23.54 -29.21 17.90
N THR A 256 -22.51 -29.48 18.71
CA THR A 256 -22.25 -30.83 19.24
C THR A 256 -22.24 -30.82 20.76
N GLY A 257 -23.43 -30.95 21.37
CA GLY A 257 -23.55 -31.01 22.83
C GLY A 257 -24.99 -30.99 23.33
N ARG A 258 -25.82 -31.95 22.90
CA ARG A 258 -27.09 -32.25 23.59
C ARG A 258 -27.26 -33.76 23.71
N THR A 259 -26.56 -34.33 24.69
CA THR A 259 -26.73 -35.71 25.14
C THR A 259 -28.06 -35.82 25.89
N ARG A 260 -28.84 -36.83 25.53
CA ARG A 260 -30.08 -37.25 26.22
C ARG A 260 -29.77 -37.61 27.67
N LEU A 261 -30.61 -37.16 28.60
CA LEU A 261 -30.74 -37.74 29.93
C LEU A 261 -32.15 -38.29 30.06
N ALA A 262 -32.21 -39.56 30.44
CA ALA A 262 -33.41 -40.37 30.59
C ALA A 262 -34.12 -40.06 31.90
N THR A 263 -35.45 -40.15 31.88
CA THR A 263 -36.27 -40.75 32.94
C THR A 263 -37.61 -41.15 32.33
#